data_AF-A0A9E1XM33-F1
#
_entry.id   AF-A0A9E1XM33-F1
#
_cell.length_a   1.000
_cell.length_b   1.000
_cell.length_c   1.000
_cell.angle_alpha   90.00
_cell.angle_beta   90.00
_cell.angle_gamma   90.00
#
_symmetry.space_group_name_H-M   'P 1'
#
loop_
_entity.id
_entity.type
_entity.pdbx_description
1 polymer ?
#
loop_
_entity_poly.entity_id
_entity_poly.type
_entity_poly.pdbx_seq_one_letter_code
_entity_poly.pdbx_strand_id
1 'polypeptide(L)'
;MTLRALFLALASIFVICTFGFFNDFVLKQTYMVGTFMPIPVYGGLILFLLLVNPFLKWLGTRWLLTNQELAVAVGIILFACFIPGRGLMHHATGAMMLPHHYAKTNTTWREAKALKMVPEKFLADISENEDKSLTGFVQGAEGKTRVGLREIPWSSWARPFLFWGPLLLTIAIALTGLALVVHRQWTTHEQIPYPIVTFAESLLPKKGHALGGVFQEPLFWLGSLVVLAIHLNNYAMVWWPENLVPVQLRFNFTPLLRLSPTFSRGGGWGILYPRLLFTVVGFAYFLSTDVSLSMGLAPYLYAYFSGWCVGRGIQLRANFFALENIERNLYGGAYLGLGVA
;
A
#
# COMPACT_ATOMS: atom_id res chain seq x y z
N MET A 1 6.75 0.68 27.59
CA MET A 1 5.72 1.31 26.71
C MET A 1 4.90 2.26 27.58
N THR A 2 4.73 3.53 27.20
CA THR A 2 3.88 4.45 27.96
C THR A 2 2.44 4.37 27.45
N LEU A 3 1.45 4.54 28.33
CA LEU A 3 0.02 4.59 27.95
C LEU A 3 -0.27 5.69 26.91
N ARG A 4 0.53 6.76 26.91
CA ARG A 4 0.43 7.90 25.98
C ARG A 4 0.71 7.47 24.53
N ALA A 5 1.77 6.68 24.31
CA ALA A 5 2.11 6.15 23.00
C ALA A 5 1.00 5.23 22.46
N LEU A 6 0.44 4.38 23.32
CA LEU A 6 -0.65 3.48 22.95
C LEU A 6 -1.92 4.26 22.58
N PHE A 7 -2.29 5.27 23.38
CA PHE A 7 -3.45 6.12 23.08
C PHE A 7 -3.28 6.86 21.74
N LEU A 8 -2.10 7.46 21.51
CA LEU A 8 -1.79 8.12 20.24
C LEU A 8 -1.89 7.16 19.05
N ALA A 9 -1.35 5.95 19.20
CA ALA A 9 -1.40 4.93 18.16
C ALA A 9 -2.85 4.54 17.85
N LEU A 10 -3.65 4.20 18.86
CA LEU A 10 -5.05 3.79 18.70
C LEU A 10 -5.91 4.91 18.10
N ALA A 11 -5.74 6.15 18.57
CA ALA A 11 -6.43 7.31 18.03
C ALA A 11 -6.07 7.55 16.56
N SER A 12 -4.78 7.47 16.21
CA SER A 12 -4.31 7.63 14.84
C SER A 12 -4.83 6.50 13.94
N ILE A 13 -4.83 5.26 14.42
CA ILE A 13 -5.40 4.11 13.69
C ILE A 13 -6.88 4.34 13.41
N PHE A 14 -7.65 4.78 14.41
CA PHE A 14 -9.08 5.07 14.21
C PHE A 14 -9.30 6.13 13.12
N VAL A 15 -8.51 7.21 13.13
CA VAL A 15 -8.56 8.26 12.10
C VAL A 15 -8.18 7.71 10.74
N ILE A 16 -7.08 6.96 10.64
CA ILE A 16 -6.59 6.39 9.37
C ILE A 16 -7.58 5.37 8.81
N CYS A 17 -8.18 4.50 9.62
CA CYS A 17 -9.19 3.55 9.18
C CYS A 17 -10.43 4.26 8.66
N THR A 18 -10.93 5.26 9.40
CA THR A 18 -12.16 5.98 9.04
C THR A 18 -11.96 6.84 7.80
N PHE A 19 -10.92 7.68 7.81
CA PHE A 19 -10.63 8.59 6.71
C PHE A 19 -10.10 7.85 5.48
N GLY A 20 -9.28 6.82 5.69
CA GLY A 20 -8.79 5.95 4.61
C GLY A 20 -9.94 5.26 3.88
N PHE A 21 -10.91 4.69 4.60
CA PHE A 21 -12.10 4.12 3.98
C PHE A 21 -12.89 5.16 3.18
N PHE A 22 -13.12 6.33 3.78
CA PHE A 22 -13.84 7.42 3.11
C PHE A 22 -13.12 7.90 1.84
N ASN A 23 -11.81 8.12 1.90
CA ASN A 23 -11.01 8.55 0.75
C ASN A 23 -11.02 7.49 -0.37
N ASP A 24 -10.77 6.23 -0.01
CA ASP A 24 -10.53 5.16 -0.98
C ASP A 24 -11.83 4.66 -1.63
N PHE A 25 -12.91 4.54 -0.85
CA PHE A 25 -14.16 3.92 -1.32
C PHE A 25 -15.28 4.94 -1.60
N VAL A 26 -15.31 6.09 -0.92
CA VAL A 26 -16.34 7.11 -1.14
C VAL A 26 -15.86 8.19 -2.11
N LEU A 27 -14.74 8.86 -1.81
CA LEU A 27 -14.19 9.89 -2.70
C LEU A 27 -13.49 9.32 -3.93
N LYS A 28 -13.13 8.02 -3.90
CA LYS A 28 -12.40 7.30 -4.95
C LYS A 28 -11.13 8.02 -5.39
N GLN A 29 -10.42 8.61 -4.42
CA GLN A 29 -9.17 9.32 -4.65
C GLN A 29 -7.98 8.35 -4.66
N THR A 30 -6.76 8.90 -4.70
CA THR A 30 -5.55 8.09 -4.57
C THR A 30 -5.58 7.35 -3.23
N TYR A 31 -5.39 6.03 -3.28
CA TYR A 31 -5.37 5.18 -2.09
C TYR A 31 -4.41 5.71 -1.02
N MET A 32 -4.90 5.87 0.20
CA MET A 32 -4.07 6.43 1.28
C MET A 32 -2.97 5.47 1.72
N VAL A 33 -3.30 4.18 1.82
CA VAL A 33 -2.38 3.12 2.22
C VAL A 33 -2.19 2.17 1.05
N GLY A 34 -1.12 2.42 0.29
CA GLY A 34 -0.86 1.71 -0.97
C GLY A 34 0.59 1.39 -1.25
N THR A 35 1.51 1.76 -0.36
CA THR A 35 2.96 1.62 -0.48
C THR A 35 3.54 1.23 0.89
N PHE A 36 4.80 0.79 0.93
CA PHE A 36 5.54 0.52 2.17
C PHE A 36 5.86 1.78 2.99
N MET A 37 5.60 2.96 2.44
CA MET A 37 5.72 4.25 3.13
C MET A 37 4.36 4.96 3.08
N PRO A 38 3.39 4.56 3.92
CA PRO A 38 2.03 5.07 3.82
C PRO A 38 1.96 6.58 4.07
N ILE A 39 1.38 7.30 3.11
CA ILE A 39 1.19 8.75 3.15
C ILE A 39 0.53 9.21 4.46
N PRO A 40 -0.58 8.60 4.96
CA PRO A 40 -1.23 9.09 6.18
C PRO A 40 -0.37 8.87 7.43
N VAL A 41 0.60 7.94 7.41
CA VAL A 41 1.47 7.68 8.56
C VAL A 41 2.61 8.68 8.60
N TYR A 42 3.40 8.78 7.52
CA TYR A 42 4.56 9.69 7.48
C TYR A 42 4.15 11.15 7.28
N GLY A 43 3.19 11.42 6.40
CA GLY A 43 2.61 12.76 6.25
C GLY A 43 1.88 13.21 7.52
N GLY A 44 1.13 12.30 8.15
CA GLY A 44 0.50 12.55 9.45
C GLY A 44 1.53 12.83 10.55
N LEU A 45 2.63 12.07 10.60
CA LEU A 45 3.73 12.30 11.54
C LEU A 45 4.39 13.67 11.34
N ILE A 46 4.67 14.07 10.09
CA ILE A 46 5.22 15.39 9.77
C ILE A 46 4.28 16.50 10.26
N LEU A 47 2.99 16.43 9.92
CA LEU A 47 2.00 17.41 10.36
C LEU A 47 1.86 17.42 11.89
N PHE A 48 1.86 16.25 12.52
CA PHE A 48 1.81 16.12 13.98
C PHE A 48 3.03 16.79 14.63
N LEU A 49 4.23 16.58 14.10
CA LEU A 49 5.45 17.17 14.62
C LEU A 49 5.53 18.67 14.38
N LEU A 50 5.01 19.18 13.27
CA LEU A 50 5.02 20.62 12.97
C LEU A 50 3.96 21.39 13.75
N LEU A 51 2.80 20.80 14.00
CA LEU A 51 1.64 21.50 14.55
C LEU A 51 1.35 21.08 15.99
N VAL A 52 1.21 19.78 16.23
CA VAL A 52 0.69 19.25 17.50
C VAL A 52 1.78 19.17 18.56
N ASN A 53 2.95 18.59 18.26
CA ASN A 53 4.01 18.40 19.26
C ASN A 53 4.57 19.73 19.83
N PRO A 54 4.76 20.81 19.03
CA PRO A 54 5.15 22.12 19.52
C PRO A 54 4.04 22.77 20.36
N PHE A 55 2.78 22.59 19.96
CA PHE A 55 1.63 23.02 20.74
C PHE A 55 1.56 22.29 22.10
N LEU A 56 1.81 20.98 22.14
CA LEU A 56 1.92 20.22 23.39
C LEU A 56 3.08 20.72 24.26
N LYS A 57 4.22 21.06 23.67
CA LYS A 57 5.34 21.68 24.40
C LYS A 57 4.94 23.02 25.02
N TRP A 58 4.20 23.84 24.28
CA TRP A 58 3.67 25.12 24.76
C TRP A 58 2.70 24.94 25.94
N LEU A 59 1.85 23.90 25.91
CA LEU A 59 0.97 23.52 27.05
C LEU A 59 1.72 22.95 28.26
N GLY A 60 3.00 22.62 28.11
CA GLY A 60 3.89 22.18 29.19
C GLY A 60 4.72 20.96 28.81
N THR A 61 5.95 20.91 29.33
CA THR A 61 6.92 19.83 29.05
C THR A 61 6.44 18.44 29.42
N ARG A 62 5.49 18.31 30.37
CA ARG A 62 4.85 17.02 30.70
C ARG A 62 4.06 16.40 29.54
N TRP A 63 3.55 17.24 28.63
CA TRP A 63 2.77 16.81 27.48
C TRP A 63 3.62 16.61 26.23
N LEU A 64 4.89 16.99 26.27
CA LEU A 64 5.81 16.71 25.17
C LEU A 64 5.94 15.19 25.00
N LEU A 65 5.78 14.72 23.76
CA LEU A 65 6.01 13.32 23.44
C LEU A 65 7.47 13.10 23.15
N THR A 66 8.00 12.02 23.73
CA THR A 66 9.38 11.62 23.53
C THR A 66 9.57 10.88 22.21
N ASN A 67 10.82 10.82 21.74
CA ASN A 67 11.20 10.02 20.57
C ASN A 67 10.70 8.57 20.68
N GLN A 68 10.94 7.93 21.83
CA GLN A 68 10.54 6.53 22.06
C GLN A 68 9.01 6.34 21.98
N GLU A 69 8.23 7.27 22.52
CA GLU A 69 6.77 7.21 22.46
C GLU A 69 6.26 7.33 21.03
N LEU A 70 6.84 8.25 20.25
CA LEU A 70 6.50 8.44 18.84
C LEU A 70 6.94 7.25 17.98
N ALA A 71 8.14 6.71 18.20
CA ALA A 71 8.64 5.55 17.49
C ALA A 71 7.76 4.31 17.72
N VAL A 72 7.36 4.07 18.97
CA VAL A 72 6.42 2.99 19.31
C VAL A 72 5.06 3.21 18.66
N ALA A 73 4.53 4.45 18.73
CA ALA A 73 3.24 4.76 18.12
C ALA A 73 3.26 4.54 16.60
N VAL A 74 4.29 5.06 15.91
CA VAL A 74 4.48 4.88 14.47
C VAL A 74 4.63 3.40 14.11
N GLY A 75 5.39 2.61 14.88
CA GLY A 75 5.53 1.17 14.67
C GLY A 75 4.18 0.43 14.74
N ILE A 76 3.36 0.73 15.75
CA ILE A 76 2.02 0.14 15.90
C ILE A 76 1.10 0.59 14.73
N ILE A 77 1.13 1.87 14.37
CA ILE A 77 0.33 2.42 13.28
C ILE A 77 0.71 1.78 11.94
N LEU A 78 2.00 1.62 11.65
CA LEU A 78 2.48 1.01 10.39
C LEU A 78 1.94 -0.41 10.23
N PHE A 79 1.96 -1.20 11.30
CA PHE A 79 1.39 -2.54 11.29
C PHE A 79 -0.13 -2.53 11.04
N ALA A 80 -0.87 -1.67 11.75
CA ALA A 80 -2.32 -1.66 11.71
C ALA A 80 -2.93 -1.00 10.45
N CYS A 81 -2.28 0.03 9.89
CA CYS A 81 -2.84 0.86 8.83
C CYS A 81 -3.09 0.11 7.50
N PHE A 82 -2.43 -1.04 7.29
CA PHE A 82 -2.56 -1.83 6.07
C PHE A 82 -3.86 -2.65 6.00
N ILE A 83 -4.39 -3.03 7.17
CA ILE A 83 -5.59 -3.88 7.32
C ILE A 83 -6.85 -3.30 6.64
N PRO A 84 -7.26 -2.04 6.90
CA PRO A 84 -8.51 -1.50 6.33
C PRO A 84 -8.45 -1.28 4.81
N GLY A 85 -7.26 -1.14 4.25
CA GLY A 85 -7.06 -0.81 2.84
C GLY A 85 -6.78 -2.03 1.95
N ARG A 86 -5.90 -1.82 0.97
CA ARG A 86 -5.47 -2.85 0.00
C ARG A 86 -4.73 -4.04 0.61
N GLY A 87 -4.36 -3.94 1.88
CA GLY A 87 -3.65 -5.01 2.55
C GLY A 87 -4.48 -6.20 2.96
N LEU A 88 -5.77 -5.99 3.21
CA LEU A 88 -6.67 -7.08 3.57
C LEU A 88 -8.11 -6.78 3.18
N MET A 89 -8.74 -5.80 3.83
CA MET A 89 -10.20 -5.63 3.76
C MET A 89 -10.73 -5.27 2.37
N HIS A 90 -9.94 -4.56 1.55
CA HIS A 90 -10.29 -4.24 0.16
C HIS A 90 -10.49 -5.49 -0.71
N HIS A 91 -9.76 -6.57 -0.44
CA HIS A 91 -9.84 -7.82 -1.21
C HIS A 91 -10.65 -8.90 -0.49
N ALA A 92 -10.47 -9.04 0.83
CA ALA A 92 -11.04 -10.12 1.63
C ALA A 92 -12.57 -10.14 1.58
N THR A 93 -13.22 -8.99 1.76
CA THR A 93 -14.69 -8.90 1.79
C THR A 93 -15.31 -9.28 0.45
N GLY A 94 -14.75 -8.77 -0.65
CA GLY A 94 -15.17 -9.13 -2.01
C GLY A 94 -14.91 -10.60 -2.34
N ALA A 95 -13.75 -11.14 -1.94
CA ALA A 95 -13.40 -12.54 -2.17
C ALA A 95 -14.33 -13.52 -1.44
N MET A 96 -14.87 -13.13 -0.28
CA MET A 96 -15.80 -13.97 0.50
C MET A 96 -17.26 -13.86 0.04
N MET A 97 -17.68 -12.71 -0.51
CA MET A 97 -19.09 -12.46 -0.86
C MET A 97 -19.39 -12.56 -2.36
N LEU A 98 -18.55 -12.00 -3.23
CA LEU A 98 -18.83 -11.92 -4.67
C LEU A 98 -18.87 -13.26 -5.41
N PRO A 99 -18.23 -14.36 -4.97
CA PRO A 99 -18.45 -15.67 -5.58
C PRO A 99 -19.94 -16.07 -5.65
N HIS A 100 -20.74 -15.71 -4.64
CA HIS A 100 -22.19 -15.94 -4.65
C HIS A 100 -22.90 -15.16 -5.76
N HIS A 101 -22.48 -13.91 -5.99
CA HIS A 101 -23.00 -13.09 -7.08
C HIS A 101 -22.62 -13.68 -8.45
N TYR A 102 -21.35 -14.02 -8.66
CA TYR A 102 -20.87 -14.54 -9.94
C TYR A 102 -21.48 -15.90 -10.28
N ALA A 103 -21.72 -16.77 -9.30
CA ALA A 103 -22.42 -18.03 -9.55
C ALA A 103 -23.86 -17.84 -10.06
N LYS A 104 -24.47 -16.68 -9.81
CA LYS A 104 -25.83 -16.34 -10.28
C LYS A 104 -25.80 -15.60 -11.62
N THR A 105 -24.84 -14.70 -11.83
CA THR A 105 -24.80 -13.81 -13.00
C THR A 105 -23.90 -14.29 -14.14
N ASN A 106 -22.93 -15.17 -13.87
CA ASN A 106 -21.97 -15.65 -14.86
C ASN A 106 -22.23 -17.12 -15.21
N THR A 107 -22.48 -17.40 -16.49
CA THR A 107 -22.78 -18.75 -17.01
C THR A 107 -21.63 -19.73 -16.77
N THR A 108 -20.39 -19.31 -17.00
CA THR A 108 -19.20 -20.14 -16.81
C THR A 108 -19.02 -20.59 -15.36
N TRP A 109 -19.25 -19.69 -14.39
CA TRP A 109 -19.16 -20.02 -12.97
C TRP A 109 -20.22 -21.03 -12.54
N ARG A 110 -21.43 -20.88 -13.09
CA ARG A 110 -22.56 -21.77 -12.84
C ARG A 110 -22.34 -23.16 -13.43
N GLU A 111 -21.88 -23.24 -14.67
CA GLU A 111 -21.55 -24.50 -15.36
C GLU A 111 -20.42 -25.25 -14.67
N ALA A 112 -19.35 -24.53 -14.30
CA ALA A 112 -18.23 -25.10 -13.53
C ALA A 112 -18.60 -25.49 -12.10
N LYS A 113 -19.81 -25.14 -11.62
CA LYS A 113 -20.25 -25.31 -10.22
C LYS A 113 -19.20 -24.77 -9.24
N ALA A 114 -18.62 -23.61 -9.55
CA ALA A 114 -17.44 -23.08 -8.88
C ALA A 114 -17.59 -22.97 -7.34
N LEU A 115 -18.79 -22.62 -6.86
CA LEU A 115 -19.06 -22.56 -5.41
C LEU A 115 -18.92 -23.90 -4.70
N LYS A 116 -19.19 -25.03 -5.38
CA LYS A 116 -19.04 -26.37 -4.79
C LYS A 116 -17.59 -26.81 -4.67
N MET A 117 -16.68 -26.13 -5.37
CA MET A 117 -15.24 -26.40 -5.29
C MET A 117 -14.59 -25.72 -4.08
N VAL A 118 -15.29 -24.77 -3.44
CA VAL A 118 -14.77 -23.99 -2.32
C VAL A 118 -15.47 -24.43 -1.02
N PRO A 119 -14.74 -24.70 0.07
CA PRO A 119 -15.35 -24.98 1.36
C PRO A 119 -16.26 -23.83 1.81
N GLU A 120 -17.46 -24.14 2.29
CA GLU A 120 -18.46 -23.14 2.70
C GLU A 120 -17.93 -22.15 3.74
N LYS A 121 -17.04 -22.62 4.63
CA LYS A 121 -16.40 -21.80 5.68
C LYS A 121 -15.55 -20.65 5.12
N PHE A 122 -15.17 -20.68 3.84
CA PHE A 122 -14.34 -19.64 3.24
C PHE A 122 -15.17 -18.45 2.77
N LEU A 123 -16.47 -18.64 2.57
CA LEU A 123 -17.38 -17.67 2.00
C LEU A 123 -18.34 -17.12 3.05
N ALA A 124 -18.95 -15.97 2.76
CA ALA A 124 -19.98 -15.39 3.60
C ALA A 124 -21.28 -16.21 3.50
N ASP A 125 -21.94 -16.44 4.63
CA ASP A 125 -23.19 -17.20 4.67
C ASP A 125 -24.38 -16.31 4.27
N ILE A 126 -24.92 -16.54 3.08
CA ILE A 126 -26.08 -15.82 2.54
C ILE A 126 -27.42 -16.52 2.79
N SER A 127 -27.43 -17.67 3.49
CA SER A 127 -28.63 -18.52 3.62
C SER A 127 -29.74 -17.91 4.49
N GLU A 128 -29.39 -17.12 5.51
CA GLU A 128 -30.37 -16.49 6.41
C GLU A 128 -31.15 -15.36 5.74
N ASN A 129 -30.46 -14.47 5.02
CA ASN A 129 -31.06 -13.31 4.37
C ASN A 129 -30.20 -12.85 3.20
N GLU A 130 -30.46 -13.43 2.03
CA GLU A 130 -29.70 -13.14 0.82
C GLU A 130 -29.82 -11.67 0.39
N ASP A 131 -31.01 -11.09 0.46
CA ASP A 131 -31.23 -9.71 0.02
C ASP A 131 -30.42 -8.73 0.88
N LYS A 132 -30.41 -8.94 2.19
CA LYS A 132 -29.63 -8.10 3.11
C LYS A 132 -28.12 -8.31 2.95
N SER A 133 -27.67 -9.54 2.73
CA SER A 133 -26.24 -9.88 2.72
C SER A 133 -25.59 -9.72 1.35
N LEU A 134 -26.14 -10.34 0.31
CA LEU A 134 -25.58 -10.33 -1.04
C LEU A 134 -26.03 -9.09 -1.81
N THR A 135 -27.34 -8.88 -1.93
CA THR A 135 -27.88 -7.74 -2.69
C THR A 135 -27.45 -6.43 -2.04
N GLY A 136 -27.57 -6.30 -0.71
CA GLY A 136 -27.11 -5.15 0.06
C GLY A 136 -25.60 -4.89 -0.05
N PHE A 137 -24.77 -5.93 -0.18
CA PHE A 137 -23.33 -5.77 -0.41
C PHE A 137 -23.01 -5.29 -1.84
N VAL A 138 -23.70 -5.84 -2.85
CA VAL A 138 -23.44 -5.53 -4.27
C VAL A 138 -24.01 -4.16 -4.67
N GLN A 139 -25.23 -3.86 -4.24
CA GLN A 139 -25.98 -2.66 -4.66
C GLN A 139 -25.93 -1.53 -3.62
N GLY A 140 -25.41 -1.80 -2.42
CA GLY A 140 -25.54 -0.92 -1.26
C GLY A 140 -26.86 -1.15 -0.52
N ALA A 141 -26.93 -0.73 0.74
CA ALA A 141 -28.07 -0.95 1.63
C ALA A 141 -29.29 -0.09 1.24
N GLU A 142 -30.01 -0.49 0.20
CA GLU A 142 -31.34 0.01 -0.18
C GLU A 142 -31.44 1.54 -0.28
N GLY A 143 -30.40 2.21 -0.76
CA GLY A 143 -30.39 3.68 -0.91
C GLY A 143 -30.30 4.45 0.41
N LYS A 144 -30.09 3.79 1.56
CA LYS A 144 -29.79 4.48 2.81
C LYS A 144 -28.43 5.17 2.74
N THR A 145 -28.39 6.44 3.16
CA THR A 145 -27.13 7.20 3.27
C THR A 145 -26.29 6.78 4.47
N ARG A 146 -26.89 6.09 5.46
CA ARG A 146 -26.21 5.58 6.66
C ARG A 146 -26.76 4.21 7.05
N VAL A 147 -25.85 3.29 7.33
CA VAL A 147 -26.16 1.95 7.83
C VAL A 147 -25.68 1.87 9.28
N GLY A 148 -26.58 1.54 10.20
CA GLY A 148 -26.22 1.34 11.60
C GLY A 148 -25.41 0.06 11.80
N LEU A 149 -24.56 0.01 12.84
CA LEU A 149 -23.76 -1.19 13.14
C LEU A 149 -24.63 -2.45 13.32
N ARG A 150 -25.86 -2.32 13.84
CA ARG A 150 -26.80 -3.45 14.00
C ARG A 150 -27.47 -3.88 12.69
N GLU A 151 -27.47 -3.02 11.67
CA GLU A 151 -28.04 -3.33 10.38
C GLU A 151 -27.10 -4.16 9.51
N ILE A 152 -25.80 -4.20 9.83
CA ILE A 152 -24.82 -5.06 9.16
C ILE A 152 -25.16 -6.54 9.46
N PRO A 153 -25.24 -7.42 8.44
CA PRO A 153 -25.55 -8.84 8.63
C PRO A 153 -24.34 -9.60 9.18
N TRP A 154 -23.97 -9.37 10.44
CA TRP A 154 -22.79 -9.97 11.08
C TRP A 154 -22.81 -11.50 11.09
N SER A 155 -24.00 -12.13 11.14
CA SER A 155 -24.14 -13.59 11.07
C SER A 155 -23.56 -14.17 9.79
N SER A 156 -23.76 -13.49 8.64
CA SER A 156 -23.19 -13.87 7.35
C SER A 156 -21.66 -13.88 7.35
N TRP A 157 -21.02 -13.04 8.15
CA TRP A 157 -19.55 -12.92 8.19
C TRP A 157 -18.90 -13.74 9.31
N ALA A 158 -19.68 -14.23 10.27
CA ALA A 158 -19.14 -14.90 11.46
C ALA A 158 -18.28 -16.12 11.10
N ARG A 159 -18.79 -17.01 10.23
CA ARG A 159 -18.09 -18.22 9.80
C ARG A 159 -16.75 -17.93 9.09
N PRO A 160 -16.69 -17.10 8.03
CA PRO A 160 -15.42 -16.82 7.37
C PRO A 160 -14.46 -16.04 8.27
N PHE A 161 -14.92 -15.11 9.11
CA PHE A 161 -14.04 -14.41 10.03
C PHE A 161 -13.46 -15.32 11.12
N LEU A 162 -14.23 -16.29 11.63
CA LEU A 162 -13.73 -17.28 12.58
C LEU A 162 -12.72 -18.24 11.95
N PHE A 163 -12.84 -18.53 10.66
CA PHE A 163 -11.88 -19.36 9.94
C PHE A 163 -10.61 -18.59 9.58
N TRP A 164 -10.75 -17.46 8.90
CA TRP A 164 -9.62 -16.68 8.38
C TRP A 164 -8.92 -15.84 9.44
N GLY A 165 -9.64 -15.34 10.45
CA GLY A 165 -9.09 -14.47 11.50
C GLY A 165 -7.91 -15.09 12.24
N PRO A 166 -8.04 -16.30 12.83
CA PRO A 166 -6.93 -16.98 13.50
C PRO A 166 -5.77 -17.30 12.55
N LEU A 167 -6.05 -17.71 11.32
CA LEU A 167 -5.01 -17.98 10.31
C LEU A 167 -4.22 -16.72 9.97
N LEU A 168 -4.89 -15.60 9.69
CA LEU A 168 -4.26 -14.32 9.39
C LEU A 168 -3.46 -13.79 10.57
N LEU A 169 -3.98 -13.94 11.79
CA LEU A 169 -3.25 -13.59 13.01
C LEU A 169 -1.98 -14.45 13.17
N THR A 170 -2.09 -15.76 12.90
CA THR A 170 -0.95 -16.69 12.99
C THR A 170 0.12 -16.35 11.95
N ILE A 171 -0.29 -16.04 10.71
CA ILE A 171 0.62 -15.58 9.65
C ILE A 171 1.28 -14.27 10.06
N ALA A 172 0.52 -13.30 10.59
CA ALA A 172 1.08 -12.04 11.03
C ALA A 172 2.12 -12.21 12.16
N ILE A 173 1.84 -13.09 13.13
CA ILE A 173 2.78 -13.44 14.20
C ILE A 173 4.02 -14.13 13.63
N ALA A 174 3.84 -15.11 12.74
CA ALA A 174 4.94 -15.84 12.11
C ALA A 174 5.84 -14.93 11.27
N LEU A 175 5.26 -14.04 10.46
CA LEU A 175 6.02 -13.08 9.65
C LEU A 175 6.73 -12.04 10.53
N THR A 176 6.10 -11.61 11.63
CA THR A 176 6.75 -10.72 12.60
C THR A 176 7.93 -11.42 13.28
N GLY A 177 7.74 -12.68 13.71
CA GLY A 177 8.80 -13.50 14.28
C GLY A 177 9.96 -13.71 13.30
N LEU A 178 9.64 -14.03 12.04
CA LEU A 178 10.64 -14.17 10.97
C LEU A 178 11.39 -12.85 10.74
N ALA A 179 10.68 -11.72 10.70
CA ALA A 179 11.30 -10.41 10.58
C ALA A 179 12.28 -10.14 11.72
N LEU A 180 11.96 -10.52 12.97
CA LEU A 180 12.88 -10.38 14.11
C LEU A 180 14.12 -11.26 13.99
N VAL A 181 13.98 -12.50 13.51
CA VAL A 181 15.11 -13.41 13.28
C VAL A 181 16.04 -12.85 12.19
N VAL A 182 15.46 -12.47 11.06
CA VAL A 182 16.19 -11.98 9.88
C VAL A 182 16.77 -10.59 10.11
N HIS A 183 16.12 -9.73 10.90
CA HIS A 183 16.61 -8.41 11.24
C HIS A 183 18.01 -8.45 11.88
N ARG A 184 18.27 -9.46 12.73
CA ARG A 184 19.60 -9.64 13.32
C ARG A 184 20.64 -9.89 12.23
N GLN A 185 20.36 -10.83 11.33
CA GLN A 185 21.25 -11.16 10.21
C GLN A 185 21.52 -9.95 9.31
N TRP A 186 20.47 -9.26 8.87
CA TRP A 186 20.58 -8.10 7.98
C TRP A 186 21.30 -6.92 8.59
N THR A 187 21.16 -6.71 9.90
CA THR A 187 21.76 -5.55 10.57
C THR A 187 23.21 -5.83 10.96
N THR A 188 23.53 -7.02 11.49
CA THR A 188 24.89 -7.30 12.00
C THR A 188 25.84 -7.83 10.95
N HIS A 189 25.37 -8.69 10.04
CA HIS A 189 26.25 -9.38 9.08
C HIS A 189 26.20 -8.76 7.69
N GLU A 190 25.02 -8.38 7.21
CA GLU A 190 24.85 -7.86 5.84
C GLU A 190 24.80 -6.32 5.78
N GLN A 191 24.66 -5.65 6.92
CA GLN A 191 24.61 -4.19 7.09
C GLN A 191 23.68 -3.50 6.06
N ILE A 192 22.52 -4.10 5.80
CA ILE A 192 21.57 -3.58 4.81
C ILE A 192 21.02 -2.24 5.32
N PRO A 193 21.03 -1.18 4.49
CA PRO A 193 20.45 0.10 4.88
C PRO A 193 18.94 -0.03 5.08
N TYR A 194 18.39 0.68 6.07
CA TYR A 194 16.95 0.80 6.29
C TYR A 194 16.45 2.22 5.97
N PRO A 195 16.37 2.61 4.68
CA PRO A 195 15.97 3.96 4.24
C PRO A 195 14.76 4.56 4.95
N ILE A 196 13.70 3.75 5.12
CA ILE A 196 12.44 4.20 5.72
C ILE A 196 12.63 4.52 7.20
N VAL A 197 13.42 3.70 7.90
CA VAL A 197 13.75 3.89 9.32
C VAL A 197 14.64 5.12 9.47
N THR A 198 15.68 5.26 8.65
CA THR A 198 16.56 6.43 8.65
C THR A 198 15.77 7.73 8.41
N PHE A 199 14.84 7.71 7.46
CA PHE A 199 13.94 8.84 7.24
C PHE A 199 13.04 9.11 8.47
N ALA A 200 12.43 8.08 9.05
CA ALA A 200 11.60 8.21 10.24
C ALA A 200 12.39 8.82 11.42
N GLU A 201 13.59 8.32 11.68
CA GLU A 201 14.50 8.81 12.72
C GLU A 201 14.88 10.28 12.52
N SER A 202 15.07 10.71 11.26
CA SER A 202 15.38 12.12 10.95
C SER A 202 14.26 13.08 11.35
N LEU A 203 13.01 12.62 11.31
CA LEU A 203 11.82 13.38 11.73
C LEU A 203 11.69 13.44 13.25
N LEU A 204 12.05 12.37 13.96
CA LEU A 204 11.79 12.26 15.39
C LEU A 204 12.57 13.30 16.23
N PRO A 205 11.95 13.86 17.28
CA PRO A 205 12.59 14.88 18.10
C PRO A 205 13.76 14.34 18.92
N LYS A 206 14.79 15.19 19.15
CA LYS A 206 15.81 14.94 20.17
C LYS A 206 15.24 15.21 21.57
N LYS A 207 15.88 14.67 22.62
CA LYS A 207 15.42 14.82 24.01
C LYS A 207 15.22 16.31 24.37
N GLY A 208 14.01 16.67 24.81
CA GLY A 208 13.66 18.06 25.19
C GLY A 208 13.25 19.00 24.04
N HIS A 209 13.38 18.55 22.79
CA HIS A 209 12.93 19.31 21.61
C HIS A 209 11.55 18.82 21.15
N ALA A 210 10.76 19.72 20.54
CA ALA A 210 9.48 19.37 19.94
C ALA A 210 9.61 18.88 18.49
N LEU A 211 10.67 19.34 17.81
CA LEU A 211 10.96 19.06 16.41
C LEU A 211 12.21 18.19 16.29
N GLY A 212 12.23 17.31 15.29
CA GLY A 212 13.43 16.64 14.82
C GLY A 212 14.44 17.60 14.20
N GLY A 213 15.68 17.13 14.06
CA GLY A 213 16.77 17.93 13.51
C GLY A 213 16.53 18.36 12.06
N VAL A 214 15.89 17.50 11.26
CA VAL A 214 15.63 17.77 9.83
C VAL A 214 14.77 19.03 9.59
N PHE A 215 13.87 19.36 10.54
CA PHE A 215 13.04 20.57 10.43
C PHE A 215 13.81 21.87 10.68
N GLN A 216 15.05 21.79 11.16
CA GLN A 216 15.93 22.94 11.35
C GLN A 216 16.79 23.20 10.10
N GLU A 217 16.83 22.26 9.16
CA GLU A 217 17.65 22.36 7.97
C GLU A 217 16.95 23.21 6.89
N PRO A 218 17.54 24.33 6.44
CA PRO A 218 16.90 25.20 5.44
C PRO A 218 16.77 24.50 4.07
N LEU A 219 17.71 23.60 3.74
CA LEU A 219 17.67 22.82 2.50
C LEU A 219 16.47 21.86 2.46
N PHE A 220 16.08 21.29 3.61
CA PHE A 220 14.89 20.46 3.71
C PHE A 220 13.63 21.26 3.34
N TRP A 221 13.51 22.49 3.85
CA TRP A 221 12.39 23.36 3.54
C TRP A 221 12.40 23.83 2.09
N LEU A 222 13.57 24.19 1.55
CA LEU A 222 13.70 24.56 0.14
C LEU A 222 13.22 23.43 -0.77
N GLY A 223 13.70 22.20 -0.55
CA GLY A 223 13.27 21.03 -1.32
C GLY A 223 11.78 20.73 -1.15
N SER A 224 11.28 20.77 0.08
CA SER A 224 9.86 20.53 0.39
C SER A 224 8.94 21.56 -0.27
N LEU A 225 9.31 22.85 -0.23
CA LEU A 225 8.54 23.93 -0.84
C LEU A 225 8.52 23.84 -2.36
N VAL A 226 9.65 23.49 -2.99
CA VAL A 226 9.71 23.28 -4.44
C VAL A 226 8.79 22.15 -4.87
N VAL A 227 8.88 20.98 -4.22
CA VAL A 227 8.03 19.82 -4.52
C VAL A 227 6.56 20.13 -4.24
N LEU A 228 6.27 20.80 -3.12
CA LEU A 228 4.92 21.24 -2.77
C LEU A 228 4.37 22.21 -3.83
N ALA A 229 5.15 23.19 -4.29
CA ALA A 229 4.73 24.15 -5.30
C ALA A 229 4.39 23.45 -6.63
N ILE A 230 5.19 22.46 -7.05
CA ILE A 230 4.91 21.64 -8.23
C ILE A 230 3.57 20.92 -8.08
N HIS A 231 3.34 20.26 -6.94
CA HIS A 231 2.10 19.54 -6.69
C HIS A 231 0.88 20.46 -6.57
N LEU A 232 1.02 21.61 -5.90
CA LEU A 232 -0.03 22.61 -5.77
C LEU A 232 -0.38 23.24 -7.12
N ASN A 233 0.60 23.55 -7.97
CA ASN A 233 0.35 24.04 -9.32
C ASN A 233 -0.40 23.00 -10.16
N ASN A 234 0.05 21.74 -10.12
CA ASN A 234 -0.60 20.65 -10.84
C ASN A 234 -2.01 20.36 -10.33
N TYR A 235 -2.26 20.53 -9.02
CA TYR A 235 -3.59 20.42 -8.44
C TYR A 235 -4.47 21.62 -8.82
N ALA A 236 -3.95 22.85 -8.73
CA ALA A 236 -4.66 24.07 -9.09
C ALA A 236 -5.06 24.09 -10.58
N MET A 237 -4.24 23.51 -11.46
CA MET A 237 -4.56 23.35 -12.88
C MET A 237 -5.82 22.48 -13.11
N VAL A 238 -6.17 21.57 -12.19
CA VAL A 238 -7.44 20.82 -12.26
C VAL A 238 -8.65 21.75 -12.12
N TRP A 239 -8.52 22.84 -11.35
CA TRP A 239 -9.57 23.82 -11.11
C TRP A 239 -9.53 24.98 -12.11
N TRP A 240 -8.33 25.39 -12.54
CA TRP A 240 -8.11 26.52 -13.45
C TRP A 240 -7.21 26.13 -14.63
N PRO A 241 -7.68 25.26 -15.54
CA PRO A 241 -6.86 24.75 -16.64
C PRO A 241 -6.50 25.82 -17.67
N GLU A 242 -7.29 26.90 -17.79
CA GLU A 242 -7.03 27.98 -18.75
C GLU A 242 -5.92 28.94 -18.31
N ASN A 243 -5.63 29.00 -17.01
CA ASN A 243 -4.72 30.00 -16.43
C ASN A 243 -3.37 29.42 -16.02
N LEU A 244 -3.26 28.09 -15.92
CA LEU A 244 -2.10 27.41 -15.35
C LEU A 244 -1.53 26.36 -16.29
N VAL A 245 -0.20 26.34 -16.38
CA VAL A 245 0.54 25.31 -17.14
C VAL A 245 0.98 24.21 -16.17
N PRO A 246 0.65 22.94 -16.44
CA PRO A 246 1.07 21.84 -15.58
C PRO A 246 2.56 21.58 -15.73
N VAL A 247 3.21 21.29 -14.60
CA VAL A 247 4.57 20.76 -14.58
C VAL A 247 4.49 19.29 -14.96
N GLN A 248 5.04 18.95 -16.12
CA GLN A 248 5.01 17.59 -16.66
C GLN A 248 5.90 16.66 -15.85
N LEU A 249 5.28 15.73 -15.11
CA LEU A 249 5.96 14.69 -14.35
C LEU A 249 5.93 13.33 -15.06
N ARG A 250 5.37 13.27 -16.27
CA ARG A 250 5.30 12.06 -17.09
C ARG A 250 5.93 12.35 -18.43
N PHE A 251 6.80 11.46 -18.86
CA PHE A 251 7.51 11.60 -20.12
C PHE A 251 7.11 10.45 -21.04
N ASN A 252 6.75 10.76 -22.29
CA ASN A 252 6.31 9.77 -23.24
C ASN A 252 7.43 9.45 -24.24
N PHE A 253 8.09 8.32 -24.04
CA PHE A 253 9.11 7.77 -24.94
C PHE A 253 8.60 6.54 -25.70
N THR A 254 7.29 6.24 -25.67
CA THR A 254 6.72 5.11 -26.40
C THR A 254 6.99 5.12 -27.92
N PRO A 255 7.20 6.27 -28.61
CA PRO A 255 7.66 6.24 -30.00
C PRO A 255 8.98 5.50 -30.24
N LEU A 256 9.86 5.41 -29.22
CA LEU A 256 11.12 4.65 -29.30
C LEU A 256 10.89 3.14 -29.43
N LEU A 257 9.71 2.61 -29.07
CA LEU A 257 9.37 1.20 -29.27
C LEU A 257 9.45 0.78 -30.73
N ARG A 258 9.26 1.72 -31.67
CA ARG A 258 9.38 1.45 -33.11
C ARG A 258 10.81 1.04 -33.50
N LEU A 259 11.81 1.45 -32.73
CA LEU A 259 13.22 1.13 -32.95
C LEU A 259 13.60 -0.27 -32.46
N SER A 260 12.80 -0.87 -31.57
CA SER A 260 13.07 -2.21 -31.03
C SER A 260 11.78 -3.03 -30.86
N PRO A 261 11.37 -3.77 -31.92
CA PRO A 261 10.23 -4.68 -31.87
C PRO A 261 10.40 -5.77 -30.80
N THR A 262 11.63 -6.15 -30.49
CA THR A 262 11.95 -7.09 -29.40
C THR A 262 11.55 -6.48 -28.05
N PHE A 263 12.02 -5.27 -27.73
CA PHE A 263 11.68 -4.60 -26.48
C PHE A 263 10.17 -4.34 -26.33
N SER A 264 9.51 -4.05 -27.45
CA SER A 264 8.05 -3.95 -27.53
C SER A 264 7.38 -5.28 -27.16
N ARG A 265 7.73 -6.40 -27.80
CA ARG A 265 7.14 -7.72 -27.51
C ARG A 265 7.27 -8.16 -26.05
N GLY A 266 8.37 -7.82 -25.38
CA GLY A 266 8.56 -8.12 -23.95
C GLY A 266 7.92 -7.10 -23.00
N GLY A 267 7.11 -6.20 -23.56
CA GLY A 267 6.29 -5.21 -22.89
C GLY A 267 7.00 -4.11 -22.12
N GLY A 268 8.07 -3.58 -22.72
CA GLY A 268 8.74 -2.38 -22.27
C GLY A 268 7.93 -1.07 -22.43
N TRP A 269 6.64 -1.13 -22.82
CA TRP A 269 5.79 0.04 -22.97
C TRP A 269 5.64 0.87 -21.68
N GLY A 270 5.51 0.22 -20.52
CA GLY A 270 5.42 0.92 -19.23
C GLY A 270 6.74 1.59 -18.83
N ILE A 271 7.86 1.07 -19.29
CA ILE A 271 9.20 1.58 -18.98
C ILE A 271 9.48 2.87 -19.77
N LEU A 272 9.03 2.92 -21.02
CA LEU A 272 9.13 4.11 -21.88
C LEU A 272 8.04 5.15 -21.61
N TYR A 273 7.32 5.02 -20.51
CA TYR A 273 6.39 6.03 -20.01
C TYR A 273 6.71 6.36 -18.55
N PRO A 274 7.94 6.79 -18.22
CA PRO A 274 8.36 7.00 -16.84
C PRO A 274 7.58 8.16 -16.21
N ARG A 275 7.26 8.00 -14.93
CA ARG A 275 6.68 9.03 -14.09
C ARG A 275 7.68 9.43 -13.02
N LEU A 276 7.99 10.71 -12.93
CA LEU A 276 8.79 11.26 -11.84
C LEU A 276 7.98 11.18 -10.54
N LEU A 277 8.48 10.40 -9.60
CA LEU A 277 7.91 10.22 -8.26
C LEU A 277 8.92 10.74 -7.25
N PHE A 278 8.71 11.95 -6.71
CA PHE A 278 9.63 12.58 -5.77
C PHE A 278 9.92 11.73 -4.53
N THR A 279 8.94 10.96 -4.06
CA THR A 279 9.12 10.01 -2.96
C THR A 279 10.11 8.90 -3.30
N VAL A 280 10.08 8.38 -4.54
CA VAL A 280 11.02 7.37 -5.02
C VAL A 280 12.41 7.97 -5.21
N VAL A 281 12.50 9.21 -5.71
CA VAL A 281 13.77 9.93 -5.82
C VAL A 281 14.40 10.13 -4.44
N GLY A 282 13.62 10.58 -3.45
CA GLY A 282 14.09 10.73 -2.07
C GLY A 282 14.48 9.39 -1.43
N PHE A 283 13.73 8.32 -1.70
CA PHE A 283 14.06 6.99 -1.21
C PHE A 283 15.35 6.43 -1.83
N ALA A 284 15.55 6.66 -3.13
CA ALA A 284 16.74 6.21 -3.85
C ALA A 284 18.03 6.81 -3.29
N TYR A 285 17.98 8.01 -2.69
CA TYR A 285 19.13 8.61 -2.00
C TYR A 285 19.65 7.75 -0.83
N PHE A 286 18.78 6.99 -0.17
CA PHE A 286 19.13 6.14 0.96
C PHE A 286 19.45 4.69 0.57
N LEU A 287 19.23 4.32 -0.70
CA LEU A 287 19.56 2.98 -1.21
C LEU A 287 21.05 2.88 -1.53
N SER A 288 21.59 1.67 -1.44
CA SER A 288 22.94 1.41 -1.96
C SER A 288 22.98 1.58 -3.48
N THR A 289 24.14 1.98 -4.00
CA THR A 289 24.35 2.23 -5.43
C THR A 289 24.08 0.98 -6.26
N ASP A 290 24.49 -0.20 -5.78
CA ASP A 290 24.32 -1.47 -6.50
C ASP A 290 22.85 -1.88 -6.61
N VAL A 291 22.07 -1.65 -5.55
CA VAL A 291 20.62 -1.88 -5.55
C VAL A 291 19.93 -0.90 -6.49
N SER A 292 20.32 0.38 -6.45
CA SER A 292 19.79 1.41 -7.33
C SER A 292 20.09 1.12 -8.80
N LEU A 293 21.31 0.69 -9.12
CA LEU A 293 21.71 0.26 -10.45
C LEU A 293 20.88 -0.94 -10.93
N SER A 294 20.74 -1.95 -10.07
CA SER A 294 19.99 -3.16 -10.36
C SER A 294 18.50 -2.85 -10.61
N MET A 295 17.87 -2.07 -9.73
CA MET A 295 16.47 -1.66 -9.88
C MET A 295 16.26 -0.77 -11.12
N GLY A 296 17.24 0.05 -11.47
CA GLY A 296 17.21 0.91 -12.66
C GLY A 296 17.33 0.13 -13.96
N LEU A 297 18.24 -0.84 -14.06
CA LEU A 297 18.54 -1.56 -15.30
C LEU A 297 17.72 -2.84 -15.49
N ALA A 298 17.40 -3.57 -14.42
CA ALA A 298 16.75 -4.87 -14.50
C ALA A 298 15.43 -4.85 -15.30
N PRO A 299 14.53 -3.85 -15.16
CA PRO A 299 13.31 -3.81 -15.97
C PRO A 299 13.59 -3.74 -17.47
N TYR A 300 14.63 -3.01 -17.89
CA TYR A 300 15.00 -2.87 -19.31
C TYR A 300 15.58 -4.17 -19.85
N LEU A 301 16.51 -4.79 -19.11
CA LEU A 301 17.09 -6.08 -19.48
C LEU A 301 16.01 -7.16 -19.54
N TYR A 302 15.11 -7.15 -18.57
CA TYR A 302 13.99 -8.08 -18.52
C TYR A 302 13.03 -7.91 -19.70
N ALA A 303 12.61 -6.68 -20.01
CA ALA A 303 11.73 -6.42 -21.15
C ALA A 303 12.40 -6.84 -22.48
N TYR A 304 13.71 -6.66 -22.62
CA TYR A 304 14.42 -7.12 -23.80
C TYR A 304 14.48 -8.66 -23.87
N PHE A 305 14.86 -9.32 -22.78
CA PHE A 305 14.93 -10.78 -22.68
C PHE A 305 13.57 -11.43 -22.92
N SER A 306 12.52 -10.94 -22.26
CA SER A 306 11.15 -11.40 -22.42
C SER A 306 10.70 -11.28 -23.88
N GLY A 307 11.02 -10.17 -24.54
CA GLY A 307 10.72 -9.97 -25.95
C GLY A 307 11.47 -10.91 -26.89
N TRP A 308 12.71 -11.27 -26.54
CA TRP A 308 13.52 -12.24 -27.27
C TRP A 308 12.97 -13.66 -27.15
N CYS A 309 12.46 -14.04 -25.98
CA CYS A 309 11.75 -15.30 -25.72
C CYS A 309 10.43 -15.38 -26.47
N VAL A 310 9.59 -14.33 -26.36
CA VAL A 310 8.30 -14.25 -27.07
C VAL A 310 8.52 -14.30 -28.58
N GLY A 311 9.59 -13.68 -29.07
CA GLY A 311 9.97 -13.77 -30.48
C GLY A 311 10.32 -15.17 -31.00
N ARG A 312 10.56 -16.14 -30.10
CA ARG A 312 10.79 -17.56 -30.39
C ARG A 312 9.61 -18.45 -30.01
N GLY A 313 8.47 -17.86 -29.66
CA GLY A 313 7.27 -18.60 -29.24
C GLY A 313 7.25 -19.01 -27.76
N ILE A 314 8.23 -18.58 -26.95
CA ILE A 314 8.24 -18.85 -25.50
C ILE A 314 7.49 -17.71 -24.80
N GLN A 315 6.28 -18.00 -24.30
CA GLN A 315 5.50 -17.02 -23.55
C GLN A 315 5.93 -17.00 -22.08
N LEU A 316 6.43 -15.86 -21.61
CA LEU A 316 6.75 -15.61 -20.20
C LEU A 316 5.64 -14.87 -19.44
N ARG A 317 4.57 -14.49 -20.15
CA ARG A 317 3.44 -13.72 -19.62
C ARG A 317 2.20 -14.60 -19.58
N ALA A 318 1.56 -14.68 -18.42
CA ALA A 318 0.27 -15.33 -18.26
C ALA A 318 -0.79 -14.33 -17.76
N ASN A 319 -2.06 -14.77 -17.65
CA ASN A 319 -3.16 -13.94 -17.16
C ASN A 319 -2.91 -13.44 -15.72
N PHE A 320 -3.61 -12.36 -15.32
CA PHE A 320 -3.42 -11.68 -14.02
C PHE A 320 -3.50 -12.61 -12.80
N PHE A 321 -4.31 -13.67 -12.88
CA PHE A 321 -4.53 -14.69 -11.84
C PHE A 321 -3.84 -16.03 -12.11
N ALA A 322 -3.13 -16.17 -13.22
CA ALA A 322 -2.41 -17.39 -13.52
C ALA A 322 -1.15 -17.47 -12.65
N LEU A 323 -1.00 -18.57 -11.90
CA LEU A 323 0.18 -18.87 -11.08
C LEU A 323 1.47 -18.89 -11.91
N GLU A 324 1.35 -19.18 -13.21
CA GLU A 324 2.43 -19.26 -14.21
C GLU A 324 2.96 -17.89 -14.67
N ASN A 325 2.48 -16.78 -14.10
CA ASN A 325 2.93 -15.45 -14.51
C ASN A 325 4.31 -15.10 -13.94
N ILE A 326 5.36 -15.53 -14.64
CA ILE A 326 6.78 -15.32 -14.28
C ILE A 326 7.08 -13.83 -14.03
N GLU A 327 6.47 -12.90 -14.77
CA GLU A 327 6.65 -11.45 -14.57
C GLU A 327 6.36 -10.95 -13.16
N ARG A 328 5.38 -11.57 -12.49
CA ARG A 328 5.01 -11.18 -11.12
C ARG A 328 5.86 -11.86 -10.07
N ASN A 329 6.34 -13.06 -10.39
CA ASN A 329 7.16 -13.87 -9.50
C ASN A 329 8.64 -13.42 -9.49
N LEU A 330 9.07 -12.59 -10.44
CA LEU A 330 10.45 -12.06 -10.54
C LEU A 330 10.84 -11.05 -9.46
N TYR A 331 9.88 -10.38 -8.81
CA TYR A 331 10.18 -9.38 -7.77
C TYR A 331 10.47 -9.99 -6.40
N GLY A 332 10.23 -11.29 -6.21
CA GLY A 332 10.65 -12.03 -5.03
C GLY A 332 11.60 -13.13 -5.47
N GLY A 333 12.91 -12.94 -5.29
CA GLY A 333 13.97 -13.90 -5.65
C GLY A 333 13.86 -15.31 -5.03
N ALA A 334 12.76 -15.64 -4.35
CA ALA A 334 12.48 -16.92 -3.70
C ALA A 334 11.57 -17.88 -4.51
N TYR A 335 10.97 -17.47 -5.62
CA TYR A 335 9.90 -18.27 -6.27
C TYR A 335 10.32 -19.17 -7.44
N LEU A 336 11.60 -19.21 -7.82
CA LEU A 336 12.11 -20.18 -8.81
C LEU A 336 11.84 -21.65 -8.39
N GLY A 337 11.66 -21.93 -7.11
CA GLY A 337 11.36 -23.28 -6.61
C GLY A 337 9.92 -23.77 -6.85
N LEU A 338 8.95 -22.90 -7.17
CA LEU A 338 7.54 -23.29 -7.32
C LEU A 338 7.12 -23.60 -8.76
N GLY A 339 7.91 -23.19 -9.75
CA GLY A 339 7.65 -23.45 -11.17
C GLY A 339 8.35 -24.68 -11.75
N VAL A 340 9.05 -25.45 -10.91
CA VAL A 340 9.85 -26.63 -11.30
C VAL A 340 9.25 -27.94 -10.73
N ALA A 341 8.08 -27.87 -10.09
CA ALA A 341 7.37 -29.04 -9.58
C ALA A 341 6.36 -29.59 -10.58
#